data_AF-A0A7S2A690-F1
#
_entry.id   AF-A0A7S2A690-F1
#
_cell.length_a   1.000
_cell.length_b   1.000
_cell.length_c   1.000
_cell.angle_alpha   90.00
_cell.angle_beta   90.00
_cell.angle_gamma   90.00
#
_symmetry.space_group_name_H-M   'P 1'
#
loop_
_entity.id
_entity.type
_entity.pdbx_description
1 polymer ?
#
loop_
_entity_poly.entity_id
_entity_poly.type
_entity_poly.pdbx_seq_one_letter_code
_entity_poly.pdbx_strand_id
1 'polypeptide(L)'
;MTTTKVTTIQSNLSTKHRKQIQLTAKSTPWYNTMEFEQVGQSLLCAATLFSSSSSSSRTSKKRRRQEEEVDERIQNIQSAIQRVALWRTRVDQGRLPLSIESTSNLAEVMLNDYTTTTQTNSSSRSSSSYTTMSLRLAYASVIIRGVNGIADSIQRNTSFNNNSSNDNNNYYTNSVSNLCDRIGLPTWVVDLRHDASHNDLPSLQALRLASCTLLGFLGNVYWGVHERLGWEVSGKAVYLLGLYKQSVKAWMSGKDGKKALEALKIREEEVEEEEEEE
;
A
#
# COMPACT_ATOMS: atom_id res chain seq x y z
N MET A 1 -43.19 -19.14 -14.02
CA MET A 1 -41.90 -18.59 -13.56
C MET A 1 -42.10 -17.11 -13.29
N THR A 2 -42.30 -16.74 -12.03
CA THR A 2 -42.51 -15.37 -11.58
C THR A 2 -41.19 -14.61 -11.59
N THR A 3 -41.08 -13.61 -12.45
CA THR A 3 -39.93 -12.71 -12.53
C THR A 3 -39.96 -11.76 -11.34
N THR A 4 -39.13 -12.02 -10.33
CA THR A 4 -38.89 -11.09 -9.22
C THR A 4 -38.27 -9.83 -9.80
N LYS A 5 -39.08 -8.77 -9.92
CA LYS A 5 -38.58 -7.42 -10.25
C LYS A 5 -37.61 -7.02 -9.15
N VAL A 6 -36.32 -6.98 -9.47
CA VAL A 6 -35.32 -6.32 -8.64
C VAL A 6 -35.70 -4.84 -8.62
N THR A 7 -36.33 -4.42 -7.53
CA THR A 7 -36.63 -3.02 -7.28
C THR A 7 -35.30 -2.31 -7.06
N THR A 8 -34.76 -1.72 -8.12
CA THR A 8 -33.61 -0.81 -8.02
C THR A 8 -34.00 0.28 -7.03
N ILE A 9 -33.40 0.24 -5.83
CA ILE A 9 -33.49 1.33 -4.86
C ILE A 9 -32.83 2.53 -5.53
N GLN A 10 -33.62 3.36 -6.21
CA GLN A 10 -33.12 4.60 -6.77
C GLN A 10 -32.70 5.48 -5.60
N SER A 11 -31.41 5.79 -5.54
CA SER A 11 -30.87 6.65 -4.50
C SER A 11 -31.49 8.05 -4.64
N ASN A 12 -32.33 8.44 -3.68
CA ASN A 12 -32.92 9.78 -3.55
C ASN A 12 -31.86 10.84 -3.15
N LEU A 13 -30.59 10.65 -3.53
CA LEU A 13 -29.57 11.66 -3.34
C LEU A 13 -29.86 12.83 -4.29
N SER A 14 -30.15 13.98 -3.69
CA SER A 14 -30.27 15.26 -4.39
C SER A 14 -29.08 15.48 -5.33
N THR A 15 -29.35 16.05 -6.51
CA THR A 15 -28.36 16.35 -7.54
C THR A 15 -27.20 17.20 -6.98
N LYS A 16 -27.47 18.05 -5.99
CA LYS A 16 -26.44 18.83 -5.27
C LYS A 16 -25.51 17.94 -4.45
N HIS A 17 -26.07 16.96 -3.74
CA HIS A 17 -25.31 16.01 -2.93
C HIS A 17 -24.48 15.06 -3.81
N ARG A 18 -25.01 14.61 -4.96
CA ARG A 18 -24.23 13.81 -5.93
C ARG A 18 -23.04 14.59 -6.50
N LYS A 19 -23.24 15.87 -6.85
CA LYS A 19 -22.14 16.74 -7.28
C LYS A 19 -21.10 16.93 -6.17
N GLN A 20 -21.54 17.11 -4.91
CA GLN A 20 -20.63 17.20 -3.78
C GLN A 20 -19.83 15.91 -3.58
N ILE A 21 -20.46 14.74 -3.68
CA ILE A 21 -19.77 13.45 -3.63
C ILE A 21 -18.79 13.34 -4.80
N GLN A 22 -19.17 13.71 -6.03
CA GLN A 22 -18.24 13.67 -7.17
C GLN A 22 -17.06 14.64 -7.02
N LEU A 23 -17.24 15.76 -6.33
CA LEU A 23 -16.17 16.72 -6.03
C LEU A 23 -15.24 16.24 -4.89
N THR A 24 -15.75 15.42 -3.98
CA THR A 24 -15.01 14.96 -2.78
C THR A 24 -14.43 13.55 -2.94
N ALA A 25 -15.09 12.69 -3.72
CA ALA A 25 -14.67 11.33 -4.00
C ALA A 25 -13.58 11.32 -5.07
N LYS A 26 -12.35 10.98 -4.68
CA LYS A 26 -11.25 10.74 -5.60
C LYS A 26 -11.47 9.39 -6.28
N SER A 27 -11.42 9.37 -7.61
CA SER A 27 -11.45 8.11 -8.37
C SER A 27 -10.17 7.31 -8.09
N THR A 28 -10.34 6.04 -7.75
CA THR A 28 -9.24 5.09 -7.51
C THR A 28 -9.21 4.01 -8.59
N PRO A 29 -8.03 3.51 -9.00
CA PRO A 29 -7.93 2.52 -10.09
C PRO A 29 -8.28 1.07 -9.67
N TRP A 30 -8.33 0.80 -8.36
CA TRP A 30 -8.78 -0.47 -7.79
C TRP A 30 -10.30 -0.49 -7.61
N TYR A 31 -10.88 -1.69 -7.66
CA TYR A 31 -12.33 -1.93 -7.58
C TYR A 31 -12.89 -1.72 -6.18
N ASN A 32 -12.21 -2.23 -5.15
CA ASN A 32 -12.60 -2.08 -3.75
C ASN A 32 -11.38 -2.16 -2.81
N THR A 33 -11.59 -1.91 -1.51
CA THR A 33 -10.53 -1.92 -0.50
C THR A 33 -9.88 -3.30 -0.36
N MET A 34 -10.66 -4.38 -0.47
CA MET A 34 -10.14 -5.76 -0.40
C MET A 34 -9.13 -6.05 -1.51
N GLU A 35 -9.41 -5.64 -2.75
CA GLU A 35 -8.46 -5.78 -3.86
C GLU A 35 -7.17 -5.02 -3.57
N PHE A 36 -7.30 -3.79 -3.07
CA PHE A 36 -6.16 -2.95 -2.73
C PHE A 36 -5.27 -3.59 -1.65
N GLU A 37 -5.87 -4.05 -0.56
CA GLU A 37 -5.19 -4.72 0.54
C GLU A 37 -4.52 -6.02 0.10
N GLN A 38 -5.23 -6.87 -0.65
CA GLN A 38 -4.70 -8.15 -1.13
C GLN A 38 -3.48 -7.94 -2.05
N VAL A 39 -3.54 -6.96 -2.95
CA VAL A 39 -2.42 -6.60 -3.82
C VAL A 39 -1.25 -6.10 -2.98
N GLY A 40 -1.50 -5.21 -2.01
CA GLY A 40 -0.48 -4.72 -1.08
C GLY A 40 0.23 -5.84 -0.34
N GLN A 41 -0.51 -6.71 0.33
CA GLN A 41 0.01 -7.86 1.06
C GLN A 41 0.81 -8.80 0.15
N SER A 42 0.30 -9.10 -1.05
CA SER A 42 0.97 -9.95 -2.01
C SER A 42 2.30 -9.36 -2.48
N LEU A 43 2.38 -8.05 -2.71
CA LEU A 43 3.63 -7.38 -3.07
C LEU A 43 4.63 -7.38 -1.91
N LEU A 44 4.19 -7.09 -0.68
CA LEU A 44 5.04 -7.07 0.51
C LEU A 44 5.63 -8.46 0.83
N CYS A 45 4.91 -9.53 0.50
CA CYS A 45 5.40 -10.90 0.62
C CYS A 45 6.70 -11.16 -0.17
N ALA A 46 7.04 -10.33 -1.17
CA ALA A 46 8.31 -10.45 -1.90
C ALA A 46 9.54 -10.35 -0.98
N ALA A 47 9.47 -9.61 0.14
CA ALA A 47 10.55 -9.56 1.13
C ALA A 47 10.88 -10.92 1.75
N THR A 48 9.91 -11.84 1.79
CA THR A 48 10.06 -13.15 2.43
C THR A 48 10.72 -14.20 1.53
N LEU A 49 10.86 -13.93 0.22
CA LEU A 49 11.42 -14.87 -0.76
C LEU A 49 12.82 -15.35 -0.39
N PHE A 50 13.64 -14.47 0.20
CA PHE A 50 15.03 -14.77 0.56
C PHE A 50 15.22 -15.22 2.02
N SER A 51 14.16 -15.30 2.82
CA SER A 51 14.25 -15.62 4.26
C SER A 51 14.33 -17.12 4.58
N SER A 52 14.13 -18.01 3.61
CA SER A 52 13.81 -19.44 3.87
C SER A 52 15.01 -20.41 3.94
N SER A 53 16.26 -19.93 3.95
CA SER A 53 17.44 -20.79 3.73
C SER A 53 17.97 -21.55 4.96
N SER A 54 17.34 -21.47 6.14
CA SER A 54 17.97 -21.89 7.42
C SER A 54 17.48 -23.22 8.04
N SER A 55 16.88 -24.16 7.29
CA SER A 55 16.40 -25.43 7.90
C SER A 55 16.87 -26.71 7.19
N SER A 56 18.13 -27.06 7.44
CA SER A 56 18.88 -28.17 6.83
C SER A 56 18.50 -29.59 7.27
N SER A 57 17.35 -29.81 7.92
CA SER A 57 16.92 -31.16 8.35
C SER A 57 15.39 -31.30 8.31
N ARG A 58 14.82 -31.59 7.14
CA ARG A 58 13.36 -31.76 6.99
C ARG A 58 13.03 -33.02 6.19
N THR A 59 11.97 -33.72 6.63
CA THR A 59 11.46 -34.93 5.99
C THR A 59 10.92 -34.62 4.58
N SER A 60 10.95 -35.62 3.68
CA SER A 60 10.54 -35.50 2.27
C SER A 60 9.12 -34.93 2.08
N LYS A 61 8.17 -35.29 2.96
CA LYS A 61 6.80 -34.72 2.96
C LYS A 61 6.75 -33.24 3.34
N LYS A 62 7.58 -32.78 4.30
CA LYS A 62 7.65 -31.36 4.68
C LYS A 62 8.29 -30.52 3.58
N ARG A 63 9.28 -31.09 2.87
CA ARG A 63 9.94 -30.44 1.73
C ARG A 63 8.95 -30.15 0.59
N ARG A 64 8.12 -31.13 0.21
CA ARG A 64 7.13 -30.96 -0.87
C ARG A 64 6.07 -29.89 -0.58
N ARG A 65 5.56 -29.85 0.66
CA ARG A 65 4.61 -28.80 1.09
C ARG A 65 5.23 -27.41 1.05
N GLN A 66 6.51 -27.30 1.40
CA GLN A 66 7.23 -26.03 1.38
C GLN A 66 7.51 -25.54 -0.06
N GLU A 67 7.74 -26.46 -1.00
CA GLU A 67 7.84 -26.13 -2.43
C GLU A 67 6.50 -25.61 -2.97
N GLU A 68 5.40 -26.32 -2.69
CA GLU A 68 4.03 -25.91 -3.08
C GLU A 68 3.69 -24.50 -2.52
N GLU A 69 4.03 -24.23 -1.27
CA GLU A 69 3.80 -22.92 -0.62
C GLU A 69 4.62 -21.79 -1.24
N VAL A 70 5.86 -22.05 -1.64
CA VAL A 70 6.71 -21.07 -2.32
C VAL A 70 6.17 -20.76 -3.72
N ASP A 71 5.72 -21.77 -4.46
CA ASP A 71 5.13 -21.60 -5.79
C ASP A 71 3.84 -20.77 -5.73
N GLU A 72 2.99 -21.01 -4.74
CA GLU A 72 1.78 -20.21 -4.50
C GLU A 72 2.12 -18.74 -4.21
N ARG A 73 3.12 -18.48 -3.35
CA ARG A 73 3.58 -17.12 -3.06
C ARG A 73 4.09 -16.41 -4.31
N ILE A 74 4.87 -17.11 -5.15
CA ILE A 74 5.36 -16.57 -6.42
C ILE A 74 4.20 -16.18 -7.34
N GLN A 75 3.20 -17.05 -7.47
CA GLN A 75 2.02 -16.78 -8.30
C GLN A 75 1.22 -15.58 -7.77
N ASN A 76 1.09 -15.45 -6.45
CA ASN A 76 0.42 -14.31 -5.82
C ASN A 76 1.14 -12.99 -6.09
N ILE A 77 2.48 -12.96 -5.95
CA ILE A 77 3.31 -11.78 -6.27
C ILE A 77 3.16 -11.42 -7.76
N GLN A 78 3.24 -12.39 -8.67
CA GLN A 78 3.06 -12.16 -10.11
C GLN A 78 1.70 -11.56 -10.44
N SER A 79 0.64 -12.14 -9.88
CA SER A 79 -0.74 -11.66 -10.06
C SER A 79 -0.91 -10.23 -9.55
N ALA A 80 -0.26 -9.89 -8.43
CA ALA A 80 -0.29 -8.55 -7.86
C ALA A 80 0.44 -7.53 -8.74
N ILE A 81 1.62 -7.87 -9.28
CA ILE A 81 2.36 -7.02 -10.23
C ILE A 81 1.52 -6.76 -11.50
N GLN A 82 0.89 -7.80 -12.05
CA GLN A 82 -0.02 -7.66 -13.18
C GLN A 82 -1.22 -6.77 -12.84
N ARG A 83 -1.75 -6.86 -11.61
CA ARG A 83 -2.85 -6.01 -11.17
C ARG A 83 -2.44 -4.54 -11.09
N VAL A 84 -1.25 -4.25 -10.56
CA VAL A 84 -0.70 -2.88 -10.57
C VAL A 84 -0.51 -2.38 -11.99
N ALA A 85 -0.08 -3.22 -12.94
CA ALA A 85 0.00 -2.85 -14.34
C ALA A 85 -1.39 -2.49 -14.93
N LEU A 86 -2.45 -3.21 -14.55
CA LEU A 86 -3.82 -2.84 -14.92
C LEU A 86 -4.27 -1.54 -14.24
N TRP A 87 -3.88 -1.29 -13.00
CA TRP A 87 -4.18 -0.01 -12.35
C TRP A 87 -3.54 1.16 -13.09
N ARG A 88 -2.31 0.99 -13.61
CA ARG A 88 -1.64 2.03 -14.42
C ARG A 88 -2.44 2.41 -15.66
N THR A 89 -3.18 1.49 -16.28
CA THR A 89 -3.98 1.79 -17.49
C THR A 89 -5.33 2.44 -17.19
N ARG A 90 -5.84 2.31 -15.96
CA ARG A 90 -7.15 2.85 -15.53
C ARG A 90 -7.08 4.29 -15.02
N VAL A 91 -5.89 4.80 -14.74
CA VAL A 91 -5.75 6.16 -14.20
C VAL A 91 -5.91 7.15 -15.35
N ASP A 92 -7.11 7.71 -15.50
CA ASP A 92 -7.46 8.63 -16.60
C ASP A 92 -6.73 10.00 -16.55
N GLN A 93 -6.26 10.43 -15.38
CA GLN A 93 -5.80 11.82 -15.18
C GLN A 93 -4.45 11.95 -14.43
N GLY A 94 -3.61 10.92 -14.45
CA GLY A 94 -2.33 11.05 -13.76
C GLY A 94 -1.50 9.78 -13.65
N ARG A 95 -0.69 9.75 -12.59
CA ARG A 95 0.22 8.66 -12.28
C ARG A 95 -0.27 7.94 -11.02
N LEU A 96 -0.07 6.64 -10.97
CA LEU A 96 -0.32 5.86 -9.77
C LEU A 96 0.53 6.42 -8.60
N PRO A 97 0.04 6.39 -7.35
CA PRO A 97 0.84 6.78 -6.20
C PRO A 97 2.20 6.08 -6.21
N LEU A 98 3.26 6.86 -6.02
CA LEU A 98 4.62 6.34 -6.13
C LEU A 98 4.88 5.19 -5.16
N SER A 99 4.31 5.22 -3.94
CA SER A 99 4.43 4.13 -2.98
C SER A 99 3.99 2.79 -3.58
N ILE A 100 2.91 2.78 -4.38
CA ILE A 100 2.45 1.57 -5.08
C ILE A 100 3.42 1.19 -6.20
N GLU A 101 3.86 2.15 -7.01
CA GLU A 101 4.82 1.88 -8.10
C GLU A 101 6.15 1.34 -7.56
N SER A 102 6.71 1.95 -6.52
CA SER A 102 7.95 1.54 -5.88
C SER A 102 7.82 0.16 -5.25
N THR A 103 6.71 -0.13 -4.56
CA THR A 103 6.44 -1.46 -4.00
C THR A 103 6.38 -2.51 -5.11
N SER A 104 5.65 -2.23 -6.20
CA SER A 104 5.53 -3.14 -7.35
C SER A 104 6.86 -3.39 -8.05
N ASN A 105 7.65 -2.34 -8.29
CA ASN A 105 8.92 -2.44 -8.99
C ASN A 105 9.97 -3.19 -8.13
N LEU A 106 9.98 -2.96 -6.81
CA LEU A 106 10.83 -3.72 -5.88
C LEU A 106 10.45 -5.20 -5.89
N ALA A 107 9.16 -5.51 -5.76
CA ALA A 107 8.67 -6.89 -5.79
C ALA A 107 9.01 -7.60 -7.11
N GLU A 108 8.89 -6.90 -8.24
CA GLU A 108 9.22 -7.42 -9.57
C GLU A 108 10.71 -7.77 -9.71
N VAL A 109 11.60 -6.87 -9.30
CA VAL A 109 13.05 -7.14 -9.35
C VAL A 109 13.43 -8.28 -8.42
N MET A 110 12.86 -8.33 -7.20
CA MET A 110 13.10 -9.41 -6.24
C MET A 110 12.61 -10.76 -6.77
N LEU A 111 11.45 -10.78 -7.41
CA LEU A 111 10.92 -12.00 -8.03
C LEU A 111 11.80 -12.47 -9.18
N ASN A 112 12.21 -11.57 -10.08
CA ASN A 112 13.08 -11.90 -11.21
C ASN A 112 14.45 -12.44 -10.75
N ASP A 113 14.99 -11.87 -9.68
CA ASP A 113 16.22 -12.33 -9.06
C ASP A 113 16.07 -13.74 -8.47
N TYR A 114 14.95 -13.99 -7.78
CA TYR A 114 14.63 -15.31 -7.23
C TYR A 114 14.49 -16.36 -8.33
N THR A 115 13.72 -16.09 -9.39
CA THR A 115 13.53 -17.04 -10.52
C THR A 115 14.83 -17.31 -11.27
N THR A 116 15.66 -16.28 -11.44
CA THR A 116 16.98 -16.43 -12.06
C THR A 116 17.90 -17.30 -11.20
N THR A 117 17.92 -17.08 -9.89
CA THR A 117 18.75 -17.84 -8.95
C THR A 117 18.32 -19.32 -8.89
N THR A 118 17.02 -19.61 -8.96
CA THR A 118 16.52 -20.99 -8.94
C THR A 118 16.77 -21.72 -10.26
N GLN A 119 16.64 -21.05 -11.41
CA GLN A 119 16.87 -21.65 -12.74
C GLN A 119 18.35 -21.95 -13.01
N THR A 120 19.26 -21.07 -12.60
CA THR A 120 20.72 -21.22 -12.85
C THR A 120 21.37 -22.38 -12.10
N ASN A 121 20.75 -22.92 -11.06
CA ASN A 121 21.20 -24.16 -10.41
C ASN A 121 21.07 -25.39 -11.32
N SER A 122 20.31 -25.30 -12.41
CA SER A 122 19.99 -26.44 -13.30
C SER A 122 20.75 -26.42 -14.63
N SER A 123 21.30 -25.29 -15.09
CA SER A 123 21.93 -25.21 -16.42
C SER A 123 22.85 -24.00 -16.60
N SER A 124 24.14 -24.27 -16.89
CA SER A 124 25.17 -23.37 -17.43
C SER A 124 25.66 -22.17 -16.57
N ARG A 125 26.91 -22.27 -16.12
CA ARG A 125 27.62 -21.26 -15.30
C ARG A 125 28.15 -20.04 -16.07
N SER A 126 28.09 -20.05 -17.41
CA SER A 126 28.71 -19.04 -18.28
C SER A 126 27.89 -17.74 -18.41
N SER A 127 26.56 -17.80 -18.29
CA SER A 127 25.67 -16.63 -18.40
C SER A 127 25.58 -15.78 -17.11
N SER A 128 26.14 -16.27 -16.00
CA SER A 128 25.90 -15.74 -14.66
C SER A 128 26.41 -14.29 -14.48
N SER A 129 27.56 -13.92 -15.04
CA SER A 129 28.15 -12.60 -14.80
C SER A 129 27.31 -11.46 -15.40
N TYR A 130 26.85 -11.59 -16.64
CA TYR A 130 26.01 -10.57 -17.29
C TYR A 130 24.66 -10.41 -16.57
N THR A 131 24.07 -11.53 -16.17
CA THR A 131 22.81 -11.55 -15.42
C THR A 131 22.96 -10.90 -14.04
N THR A 132 24.06 -11.13 -13.33
CA THR A 132 24.31 -10.49 -12.02
C THR A 132 24.46 -8.97 -12.12
N MET A 133 25.16 -8.46 -13.14
CA MET A 133 25.28 -7.02 -13.38
C MET A 133 23.93 -6.40 -13.73
N SER A 134 23.15 -7.06 -14.59
CA SER A 134 21.80 -6.63 -14.97
C SER A 134 20.88 -6.54 -13.75
N LEU A 135 20.92 -7.52 -12.84
CA LEU A 135 20.17 -7.49 -11.59
C LEU A 135 20.62 -6.35 -10.67
N ARG A 136 21.93 -6.14 -10.49
CA ARG A 136 22.44 -5.03 -9.67
C ARG A 136 21.97 -3.67 -10.18
N LEU A 137 22.00 -3.45 -11.50
CA LEU A 137 21.49 -2.22 -12.11
C LEU A 137 19.97 -2.07 -11.93
N ALA A 138 19.21 -3.15 -12.09
CA ALA A 138 17.76 -3.15 -11.89
C ALA A 138 17.40 -2.78 -10.44
N TYR A 139 18.05 -3.42 -9.45
CA TYR A 139 17.88 -3.11 -8.04
C TYR A 139 18.26 -1.67 -7.70
N ALA A 140 19.42 -1.21 -8.17
CA ALA A 140 19.86 0.16 -7.95
C ALA A 140 18.84 1.17 -8.48
N SER A 141 18.33 0.97 -9.70
CA SER A 141 17.32 1.84 -10.31
C SER A 141 16.04 1.94 -9.48
N VAL A 142 15.51 0.80 -9.02
CA VAL A 142 14.26 0.79 -8.24
C VAL A 142 14.45 1.38 -6.84
N ILE A 143 15.61 1.15 -6.20
CA ILE A 143 15.95 1.75 -4.90
C ILE A 143 16.11 3.26 -5.03
N ILE A 144 16.87 3.74 -6.02
CA ILE A 144 17.06 5.17 -6.28
C ILE A 144 15.70 5.84 -6.50
N ARG A 145 14.85 5.25 -7.33
CA ARG A 145 13.51 5.80 -7.61
C ARG A 145 12.61 5.78 -6.38
N GLY A 146 12.66 4.72 -5.57
CA GLY A 146 11.90 4.61 -4.32
C GLY A 146 12.32 5.65 -3.29
N VAL A 147 13.62 5.74 -2.98
CA VAL A 147 14.16 6.69 -2.00
C VAL A 147 13.92 8.13 -2.44
N ASN A 148 14.24 8.46 -3.69
CA ASN A 148 14.06 9.83 -4.19
C ASN A 148 12.60 10.27 -4.09
N GLY A 149 11.67 9.43 -4.50
CA GLY A 149 10.29 9.89 -4.51
C GLY A 149 9.58 9.79 -3.15
N ILE A 150 10.10 9.01 -2.18
CA ILE A 150 9.79 9.20 -0.76
C ILE A 150 10.22 10.61 -0.32
N ALA A 151 11.49 10.99 -0.58
CA ALA A 151 11.99 12.31 -0.24
C ALA A 151 11.18 13.44 -0.91
N ASP A 152 10.86 13.31 -2.21
CA ASP A 152 10.06 14.28 -2.95
C ASP A 152 8.64 14.44 -2.37
N SER A 153 8.05 13.35 -1.87
CA SER A 153 6.72 13.39 -1.24
C SER A 153 6.73 14.23 0.04
N ILE A 154 7.78 14.08 0.85
CA ILE A 154 7.95 14.81 2.11
C ILE A 154 8.25 16.29 1.84
N GLN A 155 9.12 16.55 0.86
CA GLN A 155 9.47 17.91 0.47
C GLN A 155 8.25 18.67 -0.06
N ARG A 156 7.40 18.03 -0.87
CA ARG A 156 6.13 18.63 -1.33
C ARG A 156 5.15 18.90 -0.20
N ASN A 157 4.98 17.95 0.74
CA ASN A 157 4.09 18.13 1.88
C ASN A 157 4.57 19.28 2.81
N THR A 158 5.88 19.38 3.03
CA THR A 158 6.48 20.45 3.85
C THR A 158 6.32 21.82 3.18
N SER A 159 6.54 21.90 1.86
CA SER A 159 6.34 23.12 1.08
C SER A 159 4.89 23.60 1.10
N PHE A 160 3.92 22.68 1.00
CA PHE A 160 2.50 23.04 1.05
C PHE A 160 2.08 23.66 2.39
N ASN A 161 2.52 23.09 3.52
CA ASN A 161 2.16 23.59 4.86
C ASN A 161 2.80 24.94 5.21
N ASN A 162 3.97 25.25 4.63
CA ASN A 162 4.67 26.51 4.92
C ASN A 162 4.12 27.72 4.14
N ASN A 163 3.27 27.52 3.13
CA ASN A 163 2.66 28.60 2.34
C ASN A 163 1.49 29.32 3.07
N SER A 164 1.13 28.90 4.29
CA SER A 164 0.05 29.52 5.07
C SER A 164 0.52 30.55 6.10
N SER A 165 1.84 30.75 6.26
CA SER A 165 2.40 31.68 7.24
C SER A 165 3.17 32.77 6.48
N ASN A 166 2.88 34.03 6.78
CA ASN A 166 3.51 35.23 6.21
C ASN A 166 4.99 35.42 6.62
N ASP A 167 5.70 34.32 6.86
CA ASP A 167 7.09 34.31 7.26
C ASP A 167 7.95 33.98 6.06
N ASN A 168 8.94 34.84 5.80
CA ASN A 168 9.96 34.73 4.76
C ASN A 168 10.94 33.57 5.02
N ASN A 169 10.42 32.39 5.38
CA ASN A 169 11.25 31.24 5.68
C ASN A 169 11.55 30.49 4.39
N ASN A 170 12.73 30.82 3.86
CA ASN A 170 13.43 30.24 2.72
C ASN A 170 12.97 28.82 2.37
N TYR A 171 12.73 28.61 1.08
CA TYR A 171 12.65 27.31 0.40
C TYR A 171 13.98 26.56 0.57
N TYR A 172 14.29 26.10 1.79
CA TYR A 172 15.47 25.30 2.03
C TYR A 172 15.19 23.89 1.51
N THR A 173 15.88 23.54 0.42
CA THR A 173 15.96 22.16 -0.07
C THR A 173 16.63 21.32 1.01
N ASN A 174 15.84 20.65 1.86
CA ASN A 174 16.38 19.68 2.81
C ASN A 174 17.08 18.56 2.03
N SER A 175 18.24 18.10 2.51
CA SER A 175 18.92 16.95 1.90
C SER A 175 18.04 15.70 2.00
N VAL A 176 18.20 14.80 1.02
CA VAL A 176 17.46 13.51 1.01
C VAL A 176 17.70 12.74 2.30
N SER A 177 18.95 12.72 2.81
CA SER A 177 19.29 12.09 4.09
C SER A 177 18.48 12.69 5.25
N ASN A 178 18.46 14.02 5.39
CA ASN A 178 17.71 14.66 6.46
C ASN A 178 16.20 14.41 6.37
N LEU A 179 15.64 14.33 5.15
CA LEU A 179 14.23 14.01 4.94
C LEU A 179 13.90 12.56 5.32
N CYS A 180 14.77 11.63 4.94
CA CYS A 180 14.63 10.20 5.23
C CYS A 180 14.81 9.89 6.72
N ASP A 181 15.72 10.59 7.40
CA ASP A 181 15.93 10.44 8.84
C ASP A 181 14.69 10.86 9.64
N ARG A 182 14.02 11.94 9.23
CA ARG A 182 12.79 12.44 9.89
C ARG A 182 11.64 11.44 9.84
N ILE A 183 11.56 10.61 8.81
CA ILE A 183 10.50 9.59 8.64
C ILE A 183 10.94 8.22 9.16
N GLY A 184 12.18 8.09 9.65
CA GLY A 184 12.72 6.84 10.17
C GLY A 184 13.15 5.83 9.11
N LEU A 185 13.44 6.26 7.87
CA LEU A 185 14.08 5.40 6.88
C LEU A 185 15.55 5.21 7.29
N PRO A 186 16.07 3.98 7.38
CA PRO A 186 17.46 3.77 7.78
C PRO A 186 18.47 4.47 6.86
N THR A 187 19.38 5.24 7.46
CA THR A 187 20.41 6.05 6.76
C THR A 187 21.19 5.25 5.73
N TRP A 188 21.58 4.02 6.05
CA TRP A 188 22.35 3.16 5.16
C TRP A 188 21.64 2.84 3.83
N VAL A 189 20.29 2.86 3.79
CA VAL A 189 19.53 2.68 2.53
C VAL A 189 19.67 3.94 1.66
N VAL A 190 19.73 5.12 2.28
CA VAL A 190 19.99 6.39 1.59
C VAL A 190 21.43 6.45 1.09
N ASP A 191 22.39 5.96 1.88
CA ASP A 191 23.79 5.86 1.49
C ASP A 191 23.95 4.95 0.27
N LEU A 192 23.25 3.80 0.20
CA LEU A 192 23.25 2.95 -0.99
C LEU A 192 22.71 3.66 -2.24
N ARG A 193 21.71 4.55 -2.09
CA ARG A 193 21.23 5.38 -3.20
C ARG A 193 22.29 6.37 -3.65
N HIS A 194 23.06 6.95 -2.71
CA HIS A 194 24.17 7.83 -3.04
C HIS A 194 25.28 7.05 -3.78
N ASP A 195 25.68 5.90 -3.25
CA ASP A 195 26.72 5.06 -3.84
C ASP A 195 26.35 4.59 -5.25
N ALA A 196 25.12 4.08 -5.42
CA ALA A 196 24.65 3.62 -6.72
C ALA A 196 24.52 4.71 -7.79
N SER A 197 24.47 6.00 -7.39
CA SER A 197 24.33 7.13 -8.31
C SER A 197 25.66 7.83 -8.60
N HIS A 198 26.56 7.92 -7.62
CA HIS A 198 27.76 8.75 -7.67
C HIS A 198 29.07 7.99 -7.47
N ASN A 199 29.03 6.84 -6.80
CA ASN A 199 30.21 6.01 -6.53
C ASN A 199 30.10 4.68 -7.30
N ASP A 200 30.61 3.61 -6.70
CA ASP A 200 30.52 2.27 -7.25
C ASP A 200 29.15 1.63 -6.96
N LEU A 201 28.67 0.86 -7.93
CA LEU A 201 27.43 0.10 -7.79
C LEU A 201 27.55 -0.87 -6.59
N PRO A 202 26.62 -0.88 -5.62
CA PRO A 202 26.70 -1.78 -4.48
C PRO A 202 26.65 -3.27 -4.87
N SER A 203 27.03 -4.14 -3.93
CA SER A 203 26.93 -5.59 -4.12
C SER A 203 25.48 -6.04 -4.23
N LEU A 204 25.22 -7.16 -4.92
CA LEU A 204 23.87 -7.69 -5.08
C LEU A 204 23.21 -8.02 -3.73
N GLN A 205 23.99 -8.50 -2.76
CA GLN A 205 23.51 -8.82 -1.41
C GLN A 205 23.09 -7.56 -0.65
N ALA A 206 23.88 -6.47 -0.73
CA ALA A 206 23.52 -5.20 -0.12
C ALA A 206 22.24 -4.62 -0.74
N LEU A 207 22.11 -4.72 -2.08
CA LEU A 207 20.92 -4.29 -2.81
C LEU A 207 19.68 -5.10 -2.43
N ARG A 208 19.78 -6.44 -2.31
CA ARG A 208 18.68 -7.30 -1.83
C ARG A 208 18.22 -6.89 -0.43
N LEU A 209 19.16 -6.68 0.50
CA LEU A 209 18.86 -6.26 1.86
C LEU A 209 18.18 -4.87 1.89
N ALA A 210 18.67 -3.93 1.09
CA ALA A 210 18.08 -2.60 0.94
C ALA A 210 16.65 -2.68 0.39
N SER A 211 16.41 -3.52 -0.62
CA SER A 211 15.07 -3.74 -1.14
C SER A 211 14.12 -4.33 -0.11
N CYS A 212 14.54 -5.33 0.68
CA CYS A 212 13.73 -5.85 1.79
C CYS A 212 13.39 -4.76 2.81
N THR A 213 14.38 -3.95 3.17
CA THR A 213 14.23 -2.88 4.17
C THR A 213 13.30 -1.78 3.67
N LEU A 214 13.48 -1.34 2.43
CA LEU A 214 12.64 -0.33 1.78
C LEU A 214 11.20 -0.83 1.58
N LEU A 215 11.04 -2.11 1.22
CA LEU A 215 9.71 -2.71 1.07
C LEU A 215 8.99 -2.82 2.42
N GLY A 216 9.69 -3.22 3.49
CA GLY A 216 9.14 -3.21 4.85
C GLY A 216 8.78 -1.80 5.34
N PHE A 217 9.62 -0.81 5.03
CA PHE A 217 9.33 0.60 5.32
C PHE A 217 8.06 1.09 4.62
N LEU A 218 7.92 0.84 3.31
CA LEU A 218 6.71 1.16 2.55
C LEU A 218 5.49 0.40 3.07
N GLY A 219 5.69 -0.85 3.51
CA GLY A 219 4.69 -1.64 4.21
C GLY A 219 4.12 -0.92 5.42
N ASN A 220 4.97 -0.38 6.28
CA ASN A 220 4.54 0.30 7.50
C ASN A 220 3.94 1.69 7.23
N VAL A 221 4.61 2.51 6.42
CA VAL A 221 4.28 3.93 6.27
C VAL A 221 3.16 4.19 5.27
N TYR A 222 2.96 3.29 4.30
CA TYR A 222 1.91 3.44 3.29
C TYR A 222 0.82 2.38 3.44
N TRP A 223 1.17 1.10 3.28
CA TRP A 223 0.17 0.03 3.24
C TRP A 223 -0.54 -0.17 4.59
N GLY A 224 0.21 -0.20 5.70
CA GLY A 224 -0.33 -0.36 7.05
C GLY A 224 -1.16 0.82 7.53
N VAL A 225 -0.86 2.04 7.05
CA VAL A 225 -1.71 3.22 7.30
C VAL A 225 -3.05 3.06 6.59
N HIS A 226 -3.04 2.66 5.32
CA HIS A 226 -4.27 2.43 4.55
C HIS A 226 -5.13 1.30 5.12
N GLU A 227 -4.51 0.21 5.59
CA GLU A 227 -5.20 -0.90 6.25
C GLU A 227 -5.90 -0.43 7.54
N ARG A 228 -5.20 0.36 8.38
CA ARG A 228 -5.76 0.91 9.62
C ARG A 228 -6.93 1.85 9.35
N LEU A 229 -6.78 2.78 8.41
CA LEU A 229 -7.84 3.67 7.98
C LEU A 229 -9.04 2.90 7.40
N GLY A 230 -8.78 1.84 6.64
CA GLY A 230 -9.82 0.95 6.12
C GLY A 230 -10.63 0.30 7.24
N TRP A 231 -9.95 -0.18 8.28
CA TRP A 231 -10.57 -0.76 9.47
C TRP A 231 -11.42 0.26 10.24
N GLU A 232 -10.91 1.46 10.49
CA GLU A 232 -11.62 2.53 11.19
C GLU A 232 -12.92 2.92 10.46
N VAL A 233 -12.83 3.13 9.14
CA VAL A 233 -14.00 3.45 8.31
C VAL A 233 -15.01 2.31 8.30
N SER A 234 -14.55 1.07 8.17
CA SER A 234 -15.41 -0.12 8.22
C SER A 234 -16.09 -0.25 9.58
N GLY A 235 -15.36 -0.03 10.68
CA GLY A 235 -15.88 -0.04 12.04
C GLY A 235 -16.99 1.00 12.24
N LYS A 236 -16.75 2.26 11.83
CA LYS A 236 -17.75 3.33 11.84
C LYS A 236 -18.98 2.96 10.99
N ALA A 237 -18.78 2.40 9.80
CA ALA A 237 -19.88 1.98 8.95
C ALA A 237 -20.74 0.86 9.57
N VAL A 238 -20.12 -0.16 10.16
CA VAL A 238 -20.82 -1.25 10.87
C VAL A 238 -21.58 -0.70 12.08
N TYR A 239 -20.98 0.22 12.83
CA TYR A 239 -21.63 0.89 13.95
C TYR A 239 -22.90 1.64 13.52
N LEU A 240 -22.78 2.51 12.50
CA LEU A 240 -23.92 3.27 11.96
C LEU A 240 -25.02 2.36 11.40
N LEU A 241 -24.66 1.26 10.73
CA LEU A 241 -25.63 0.25 10.27
C LEU A 241 -26.34 -0.44 11.45
N GLY A 242 -25.62 -0.66 12.55
CA GLY A 242 -26.17 -1.15 13.81
C GLY A 242 -27.22 -0.19 14.38
N LEU A 243 -26.90 1.10 14.45
CA LEU A 243 -27.82 2.15 14.90
C LEU A 243 -29.06 2.24 14.00
N TYR A 244 -28.86 2.23 12.69
CA TYR A 244 -29.97 2.21 11.72
C TYR A 244 -30.88 0.98 11.90
N LYS A 245 -30.30 -0.20 12.09
CA LYS A 245 -31.08 -1.42 12.35
C LYS A 245 -31.91 -1.31 13.63
N GLN A 246 -31.37 -0.68 14.68
CA GLN A 246 -32.07 -0.45 15.94
C GLN A 246 -33.22 0.57 15.76
N SER A 247 -33.00 1.67 15.05
CA SER A 247 -34.02 2.69 14.81
C SER A 247 -35.18 2.15 13.97
N VAL A 248 -34.90 1.35 12.94
CA VAL A 248 -35.91 0.65 12.13
C VAL A 248 -36.71 -0.33 13.00
N LYS A 249 -36.06 -1.08 13.88
CA LYS A 249 -36.74 -2.00 14.81
C LYS A 249 -37.64 -1.24 15.80
N ALA A 250 -37.18 -0.11 16.32
CA ALA A 250 -37.97 0.75 17.22
C ALA A 250 -39.22 1.31 16.51
N TRP A 251 -39.05 1.77 15.26
CA TRP A 251 -40.14 2.25 14.41
C TRP A 251 -41.15 1.13 14.09
N MET A 252 -40.69 -0.06 13.70
CA MET A 252 -41.57 -1.22 13.47
C MET A 252 -42.30 -1.68 14.73
N SER A 253 -41.72 -1.45 15.92
CA SER A 253 -42.32 -1.76 17.21
C SER A 253 -43.35 -0.72 17.69
N GLY A 254 -43.65 0.31 16.90
CA GLY A 254 -44.65 1.33 17.23
C GLY A 254 -44.20 2.37 18.27
N LYS A 255 -42.91 2.42 18.63
CA LYS A 255 -42.34 3.54 19.39
C LYS A 255 -42.04 4.65 18.39
N ASP A 256 -42.58 5.86 18.58
CA ASP A 256 -42.40 7.00 17.69
C ASP A 256 -40.94 7.13 17.22
N GLY A 257 -40.69 6.83 15.94
CA GLY A 257 -39.35 6.84 15.37
C GLY A 257 -38.65 8.21 15.50
N LYS A 258 -39.41 9.29 15.70
CA LYS A 258 -38.89 10.63 16.02
C LYS A 258 -38.15 10.68 17.36
N LYS A 259 -38.70 10.08 18.43
CA LYS A 259 -38.02 10.04 19.74
C LYS A 259 -36.75 9.19 19.71
N ALA A 260 -36.74 8.12 18.92
CA ALA A 260 -35.56 7.29 18.76
C ALA A 260 -34.45 8.00 17.98
N LEU A 261 -34.79 8.78 16.95
CA LEU A 261 -33.83 9.57 16.17
C LEU A 261 -33.26 10.75 16.99
N GLU A 262 -34.09 11.38 17.83
CA GLU A 262 -33.71 12.51 18.68
C GLU A 262 -32.83 12.06 19.86
N ALA A 263 -33.11 10.89 20.45
CA ALA A 263 -32.24 10.26 21.44
C ALA A 263 -30.89 9.79 20.85
N LEU A 264 -30.82 9.52 19.54
CA LEU A 264 -29.57 9.17 18.86
C LEU A 264 -28.73 10.40 18.52
N LYS A 265 -29.35 11.52 18.17
CA LYS A 265 -28.66 12.81 17.93
C LYS A 265 -27.97 13.34 19.18
N ILE A 266 -28.65 13.29 20.33
CA ILE A 266 -28.08 13.69 21.63
C ILE A 266 -26.82 12.87 21.95
N ARG A 267 -26.82 11.59 21.57
CA ARG A 267 -25.70 10.67 21.84
C ARG A 267 -24.53 10.81 20.85
N GLU A 268 -24.75 11.44 19.70
CA GLU A 268 -23.72 11.76 18.72
C GLU A 268 -22.97 13.04 19.14
N GLU A 269 -23.70 14.03 19.67
CA GLU A 269 -23.14 15.27 20.26
C GLU A 269 -22.33 14.97 21.55
N GLU A 270 -22.80 14.06 22.42
CA GLU A 270 -22.04 13.65 23.62
C GLU A 270 -20.72 12.92 23.31
N VAL A 271 -20.65 12.17 22.19
CA VAL A 271 -19.42 11.45 21.80
C VAL A 271 -18.42 12.38 21.10
N GLU A 272 -18.90 13.39 20.36
CA GLU A 272 -18.03 14.44 19.80
C GLU A 272 -17.45 15.35 20.90
N GLU A 273 -18.21 15.65 21.97
CA GLU A 273 -17.69 16.40 23.13
C GLU A 273 -16.66 15.60 23.95
N GLU A 274 -16.83 14.28 24.12
CA GLU A 274 -15.81 13.44 24.79
C GLU A 274 -14.52 13.26 23.96
N GLU A 275 -14.59 13.26 22.62
CA GLU A 275 -13.40 13.22 21.75
C GLU A 275 -12.65 14.57 21.66
N GLU A 276 -13.28 15.70 22.00
CA GLU A 276 -12.64 17.03 22.05
C GLU A 276 -11.97 17.34 23.42
N GLU A 277 -12.29 16.59 24.48
CA GLU A 277 -11.74 16.77 25.83
C GLU A 277 -10.53 15.85 26.18
N GLU A 278 -10.18 14.87 25.33
CA GLU A 278 -8.97 14.01 25.45
C GLU A 278 -7.78 14.47 24.57
#